data_AF-A0AB33HP21-F1
#
_entry.id   AF-A0AB33HP21-F1
#
_cell.length_a   1.000
_cell.length_b   1.000
_cell.length_c   1.000
_cell.angle_alpha   90.00
_cell.angle_beta   90.00
_cell.angle_gamma   90.00
#
_symmetry.space_group_name_H-M   'P 1'
#
loop_
_entity.id
_entity.type
_entity.pdbx_description
1 polymer ?
#
loop_
_entity_poly.entity_id
_entity_poly.type
_entity_poly.pdbx_seq_one_letter_code
_entity_poly.pdbx_strand_id
1 'polypeptide(L)'
;MDYVPWIGNGYRYGKNHRGVDDITAPKTGAGSSSGTSTNTSGSRSFLPTFSNVGVGLKANVQATLGGSQTTTTGGSKWPTLDQANLLLWTGAGWRNDKNGQSDENHTTFKSATGSGQQGGSSGTSAGNPDSLKQDKISKSGDSLSVVDTGQGDDTHYANLPPSITPTSDWPNALSFTNKNNAQRVQLFLRGLLDSIPVLVNKSGQDDNSKFKAEHQKWKYSDLKSDQTKLNLPAYGEVNGLLNPALVETYFGTTRAGGSGNQNSTTVPGIGFKIPEQNNDSKAVLITPGLAWTPQDVGNLVVSGTTVSFQLGGWLVTFTDFVKPRSGYLGLQLKGLDVSEATQRELIWAPRPWAAFRGSWVNRLGRVESVWDFKGVWADQTHSAVSESQAATSGTTTATGAALPEHPNALAFQVSVVEASAYKPNTSSGQTQSTNSSPYLHLIKPKKVTQSDKLDDDLKNLLDPNEVRARMLQSFGTENSTQAQPQSLKTTTPVFGAMSGNLGSVLSGGGTTQGSSSGQSGVDLSPVERVSGSLTINRNFSY
;
A
#
# COMPACT_ATOMS: atom_id res chain seq x y z
N MET A 1 5.48 8.63 -2.28
CA MET A 1 4.68 8.16 -1.13
C MET A 1 5.44 7.15 -0.29
N ASP A 2 5.94 6.04 -0.85
CA ASP A 2 6.71 5.03 -0.09
C ASP A 2 7.94 5.55 0.67
N TYR A 3 8.50 6.69 0.24
CA TYR A 3 9.63 7.31 0.93
C TYR A 3 9.23 8.09 2.20
N VAL A 4 7.95 8.46 2.35
CA VAL A 4 7.45 9.22 3.50
C VAL A 4 7.34 8.28 4.72
N PRO A 5 7.86 8.67 5.90
CA PRO A 5 7.65 7.93 7.15
C PRO A 5 6.24 8.15 7.70
N TRP A 6 5.66 7.10 8.28
CA TRP A 6 4.49 7.23 9.15
C TRP A 6 4.92 7.89 10.46
N ILE A 7 4.36 9.06 10.80
CA ILE A 7 4.83 9.86 11.95
C ILE A 7 4.67 9.12 13.29
N GLY A 8 3.73 8.17 13.38
CA GLY A 8 3.44 7.42 14.60
C GLY A 8 4.58 6.51 15.08
N ASN A 9 5.52 6.11 14.22
CA ASN A 9 6.69 5.31 14.61
C ASN A 9 7.97 5.56 13.78
N GLY A 10 7.93 6.45 12.77
CA GLY A 10 9.09 6.84 11.97
C GLY A 10 9.46 5.86 10.84
N TYR A 11 8.78 4.71 10.73
CA TYR A 11 9.00 3.77 9.64
C TYR A 11 8.33 4.26 8.34
N ARG A 12 9.07 4.15 7.23
CA ARG A 12 8.59 4.49 5.88
C ARG A 12 7.50 3.52 5.41
N TYR A 13 6.48 4.04 4.72
CA TYR A 13 5.46 3.23 4.06
C TYR A 13 6.05 2.24 3.04
N GLY A 14 7.20 2.58 2.46
CA GLY A 14 7.96 1.71 1.56
C GLY A 14 8.75 0.61 2.26
N LYS A 15 8.76 0.57 3.60
CA LYS A 15 9.34 -0.53 4.41
C LYS A 15 10.79 -0.86 4.08
N ASN A 16 11.54 0.12 3.61
CA ASN A 16 12.90 -0.04 3.10
C ASN A 16 13.02 -1.09 1.99
N HIS A 17 11.96 -1.28 1.19
CA HIS A 17 11.97 -2.07 -0.03
C HIS A 17 13.07 -1.59 -0.99
N ARG A 18 13.81 -2.52 -1.60
CA ARG A 18 14.99 -2.22 -2.42
C ARG A 18 14.66 -1.97 -3.90
N GLY A 19 13.40 -1.72 -4.24
CA GLY A 19 12.97 -1.49 -5.63
C GLY A 19 13.25 -2.74 -6.47
N VAL A 20 13.76 -2.55 -7.69
CA VAL A 20 14.13 -3.64 -8.61
C VAL A 20 15.14 -4.62 -8.01
N ASP A 21 15.97 -4.17 -7.07
CA ASP A 21 17.03 -5.00 -6.46
C ASP A 21 16.56 -5.81 -5.24
N ASP A 22 15.26 -5.78 -4.88
CA ASP A 22 14.72 -6.57 -3.76
C ASP A 22 14.48 -8.05 -4.12
N ILE A 23 14.22 -8.89 -3.12
CA ILE A 23 13.96 -10.33 -3.28
C ILE A 23 12.45 -10.65 -3.41
N THR A 24 11.63 -9.63 -3.65
CA THR A 24 10.18 -9.72 -3.91
C THR A 24 9.84 -9.92 -5.39
N ALA A 25 10.86 -10.13 -6.22
CA ALA A 25 10.77 -10.43 -7.64
C ALA A 25 11.68 -11.61 -8.03
N PRO A 26 11.45 -12.30 -9.17
CA PRO A 26 12.41 -13.25 -9.72
C PRO A 26 13.74 -12.55 -10.04
N LYS A 27 14.87 -13.17 -9.67
CA LYS A 27 16.19 -12.74 -10.12
C LYS A 27 16.37 -13.14 -11.58
N THR A 28 16.19 -12.21 -12.51
CA THR A 28 16.59 -12.40 -13.90
C THR A 28 18.07 -12.09 -14.03
N GLY A 29 18.89 -13.03 -14.51
CA GLY A 29 20.35 -12.88 -14.65
C GLY A 29 20.84 -11.83 -15.65
N ALA A 30 19.99 -10.91 -16.09
CA ALA A 30 20.33 -9.83 -17.01
C ALA A 30 19.87 -8.48 -16.41
N GLY A 31 20.85 -7.65 -16.00
CA GLY A 31 20.61 -6.25 -15.66
C GLY A 31 20.68 -5.85 -14.18
N SER A 32 21.51 -6.48 -13.35
CA SER A 32 21.97 -5.82 -12.11
C SER A 32 23.07 -4.82 -12.45
N SER A 33 22.68 -3.58 -12.75
CA SER A 33 23.59 -2.43 -12.83
C SER A 33 23.38 -1.48 -11.66
N SER A 34 23.56 -1.97 -10.44
CA SER A 34 24.05 -1.12 -9.35
C SER A 34 24.80 -1.98 -8.34
N GLY A 35 26.08 -1.65 -8.10
CA GLY A 35 26.95 -2.32 -7.14
C GLY A 35 26.54 -2.06 -5.70
N THR A 36 25.31 -2.42 -5.33
CA THR A 36 24.80 -2.28 -3.97
C THR A 36 24.83 -3.65 -3.30
N SER A 37 25.60 -3.74 -2.21
CA SER A 37 25.91 -4.96 -1.45
C SER A 37 24.79 -5.99 -1.38
N THR A 38 25.14 -7.26 -1.58
CA THR A 38 24.39 -8.51 -1.35
C THR A 38 24.00 -8.74 0.12
N ASN A 39 23.71 -7.69 0.89
CA ASN A 39 23.37 -7.78 2.31
C ASN A 39 21.92 -8.28 2.48
N THR A 40 21.78 -9.60 2.40
CA THR A 40 20.59 -10.47 2.43
C THR A 40 19.99 -10.67 3.83
N SER A 41 20.18 -9.74 4.78
CA SER A 41 19.55 -9.89 6.10
C SER A 41 18.05 -9.63 6.01
N GLY A 42 17.27 -10.71 6.09
CA GLY A 42 15.80 -10.73 6.02
C GLY A 42 15.07 -9.96 7.13
N SER A 43 15.80 -9.29 8.03
CA SER A 43 15.27 -8.51 9.14
C SER A 43 15.10 -7.01 8.83
N ARG A 44 15.42 -6.55 7.60
CA ARG A 44 15.54 -5.11 7.28
C ARG A 44 14.69 -4.58 6.11
N SER A 45 13.88 -5.41 5.44
CA SER A 45 13.03 -5.02 4.29
C SER A 45 11.69 -5.77 4.32
N PHE A 46 10.66 -5.18 3.72
CA PHE A 46 9.36 -5.80 3.42
C PHE A 46 8.82 -5.21 2.10
N LEU A 47 7.71 -5.74 1.57
CA LEU A 47 7.04 -5.14 0.41
C LEU A 47 6.64 -3.67 0.69
N PRO A 48 6.66 -2.79 -0.32
CA PRO A 48 6.22 -1.41 -0.17
C PRO A 48 4.70 -1.30 -0.13
N THR A 49 4.18 -0.21 0.44
CA THR A 49 2.73 0.02 0.54
C THR A 49 2.13 0.50 -0.80
N PHE A 50 2.85 1.32 -1.56
CA PHE A 50 2.28 2.00 -2.74
C PHE A 50 2.90 1.62 -4.09
N SER A 51 4.19 1.28 -4.15
CA SER A 51 4.90 0.98 -5.40
C SER A 51 4.70 -0.47 -5.87
N ASN A 52 4.70 -0.67 -7.19
CA ASN A 52 4.82 -2.00 -7.79
C ASN A 52 6.25 -2.31 -8.26
N VAL A 53 7.15 -1.33 -8.31
CA VAL A 53 8.50 -1.51 -8.85
C VAL A 53 9.26 -2.54 -8.01
N GLY A 54 9.68 -3.65 -8.64
CA GLY A 54 10.34 -4.77 -7.99
C GLY A 54 9.41 -5.73 -7.22
N VAL A 55 8.09 -5.62 -7.39
CA VAL A 55 7.10 -6.48 -6.74
C VAL A 55 6.40 -7.36 -7.77
N GLY A 56 6.42 -8.68 -7.53
CA GLY A 56 5.80 -9.66 -8.43
C GLY A 56 6.67 -9.92 -9.66
N LEU A 57 6.02 -10.09 -10.81
CA LEU A 57 6.67 -10.32 -12.11
C LEU A 57 6.83 -9.02 -12.90
N LYS A 58 7.92 -8.90 -13.67
CA LYS A 58 8.08 -7.86 -14.70
C LYS A 58 7.57 -8.42 -16.03
N ALA A 59 6.39 -7.96 -16.46
CA ALA A 59 5.66 -8.48 -17.61
C ALA A 59 5.81 -7.58 -18.84
N ASN A 60 6.01 -8.19 -20.01
CA ASN A 60 5.86 -7.51 -21.30
C ASN A 60 4.39 -7.54 -21.74
N VAL A 61 3.68 -6.42 -21.56
CA VAL A 61 2.23 -6.36 -21.74
C VAL A 61 1.76 -6.06 -23.17
N GLN A 62 2.65 -6.15 -24.16
CA GLN A 62 2.33 -5.90 -25.57
C GLN A 62 1.15 -6.75 -26.09
N ALA A 63 0.95 -7.96 -25.57
CA ALA A 63 -0.12 -8.85 -26.01
C ALA A 63 -1.48 -8.61 -25.33
N THR A 64 -1.62 -7.60 -24.46
CA THR A 64 -2.87 -7.28 -23.73
C THR A 64 -3.66 -6.13 -24.37
N LEU A 65 -4.87 -5.86 -23.85
CA LEU A 65 -5.89 -4.88 -24.32
C LEU A 65 -5.38 -3.62 -25.05
N GLY A 66 -4.34 -2.93 -24.53
CA GLY A 66 -3.80 -1.72 -25.14
C GLY A 66 -2.49 -1.89 -25.92
N GLY A 67 -1.85 -3.06 -25.86
CA GLY A 67 -0.64 -3.36 -26.63
C GLY A 67 -0.93 -3.89 -28.04
N SER A 68 -2.15 -4.39 -28.29
CA SER A 68 -2.55 -4.94 -29.60
C SER A 68 -2.97 -3.87 -30.63
N GLN A 69 -3.20 -2.62 -30.22
CA GLN A 69 -3.54 -1.52 -31.14
C GLN A 69 -2.32 -0.86 -31.80
N THR A 70 -1.24 -1.63 -32.00
CA THR A 70 -0.01 -1.16 -32.65
C THR A 70 -0.08 -1.02 -34.16
N THR A 71 -1.22 -1.33 -34.79
CA THR A 71 -1.44 -1.14 -36.23
C THR A 71 -2.89 -0.76 -36.51
N THR A 72 -3.12 0.44 -37.03
CA THR A 72 -4.34 0.74 -37.79
C THR A 72 -4.33 -0.04 -39.11
N THR A 73 -5.48 -0.51 -39.56
CA THR A 73 -5.77 -0.66 -40.99
C THR A 73 -5.66 0.75 -41.62
N GLY A 74 -4.49 1.11 -42.17
CA GLY A 74 -4.26 2.45 -42.74
C GLY A 74 -2.92 3.14 -42.45
N GLY A 75 -1.95 2.50 -41.79
CA GLY A 75 -0.55 2.96 -41.77
C GLY A 75 -0.20 4.17 -40.89
N SER A 76 -1.09 4.62 -39.98
CA SER A 76 -0.76 5.68 -39.01
C SER A 76 -0.42 5.05 -37.66
N LYS A 77 0.82 5.21 -37.17
CA LYS A 77 1.20 4.81 -35.81
C LYS A 77 0.51 5.72 -34.80
N TRP A 78 -0.29 5.17 -33.88
CA TRP A 78 -0.65 5.87 -32.65
C TRP A 78 0.64 6.28 -31.92
N PRO A 79 0.66 7.40 -31.16
CA PRO A 79 1.76 7.72 -30.25
C PRO A 79 1.91 6.55 -29.27
N THR A 80 2.88 5.68 -29.55
CA THR A 80 3.10 4.45 -28.80
C THR A 80 3.53 4.78 -27.39
N LEU A 81 3.06 4.02 -26.40
CA LEU A 81 3.84 3.85 -25.17
C LEU A 81 5.24 3.41 -25.60
N ASP A 82 6.27 4.16 -25.19
CA ASP A 82 7.67 3.75 -25.35
C ASP A 82 7.85 2.26 -24.98
N GLN A 83 8.75 1.55 -25.64
CA GLN A 83 8.99 0.13 -25.39
C GLN A 83 9.37 -0.13 -23.92
N ALA A 84 10.01 0.85 -23.26
CA ALA A 84 10.25 0.88 -21.82
C ALA A 84 8.96 0.89 -20.96
N ASN A 85 7.87 1.48 -21.47
CA ASN A 85 6.55 1.55 -20.81
C ASN A 85 5.68 0.31 -21.06
N LEU A 86 6.16 -0.67 -21.84
CA LEU A 86 5.52 -1.97 -22.02
C LEU A 86 6.08 -3.05 -21.08
N LEU A 87 7.19 -2.76 -20.39
CA LEU A 87 7.78 -3.62 -19.35
C LEU A 87 7.33 -3.14 -17.97
N LEU A 88 6.27 -3.75 -17.45
CA LEU A 88 5.61 -3.28 -16.23
C LEU A 88 5.65 -4.33 -15.14
N TRP A 89 5.79 -3.87 -13.89
CA TRP A 89 5.68 -4.74 -12.73
C TRP A 89 4.21 -4.99 -12.39
N THR A 90 3.85 -6.28 -12.31
CA THR A 90 2.50 -6.74 -11.94
C THR A 90 2.01 -6.24 -10.59
N GLY A 91 2.93 -6.04 -9.63
CA GLY A 91 2.59 -5.78 -8.24
C GLY A 91 2.19 -7.06 -7.49
N ALA A 92 1.59 -6.89 -6.32
CA ALA A 92 1.15 -7.99 -5.48
C ALA A 92 -0.18 -8.59 -5.96
N GLY A 93 -0.33 -9.90 -5.77
CA GLY A 93 -1.53 -10.63 -6.17
C GLY A 93 -1.62 -10.83 -7.68
N TRP A 94 -0.50 -11.23 -8.29
CA TRP A 94 -0.45 -11.51 -9.72
C TRP A 94 -1.22 -12.79 -10.05
N ARG A 95 -1.73 -12.86 -11.27
CA ARG A 95 -2.55 -13.98 -11.78
C ARG A 95 -2.15 -14.42 -13.18
N ASN A 96 -0.86 -14.32 -13.50
CA ASN A 96 -0.29 -14.82 -14.74
C ASN A 96 -0.60 -16.30 -14.95
N ASP A 97 -0.94 -16.69 -16.18
CA ASP A 97 -1.02 -18.10 -16.54
C ASP A 97 0.38 -18.73 -16.60
N LYS A 98 0.45 -20.06 -16.44
CA LYS A 98 1.67 -20.83 -16.66
C LYS A 98 1.74 -21.37 -18.08
N ASN A 99 2.95 -21.39 -18.63
CA ASN A 99 3.32 -22.16 -19.81
C ASN A 99 4.53 -23.03 -19.47
N GLY A 100 4.24 -24.27 -19.03
CA GLY A 100 5.24 -25.14 -18.41
C GLY A 100 5.81 -24.52 -17.12
N GLN A 101 7.12 -24.30 -17.10
CA GLN A 101 7.82 -23.69 -15.95
C GLN A 101 7.85 -22.15 -16.01
N SER A 102 7.54 -21.56 -17.17
CA SER A 102 7.55 -20.11 -17.38
C SER A 102 6.20 -19.49 -17.02
N ASP A 103 6.24 -18.27 -16.48
CA ASP A 103 5.06 -17.43 -16.33
C ASP A 103 4.80 -16.69 -17.63
N GLU A 104 3.55 -16.70 -18.10
CA GLU A 104 3.10 -15.88 -19.24
C GLU A 104 3.02 -14.40 -18.82
N ASN A 105 3.01 -13.48 -19.79
CA ASN A 105 2.87 -12.04 -19.50
C ASN A 105 1.42 -11.57 -19.29
N HIS A 106 0.45 -12.49 -19.31
CA HIS A 106 -0.99 -12.22 -19.29
C HIS A 106 -1.76 -13.31 -18.53
N THR A 107 -3.05 -13.08 -18.35
CA THR A 107 -4.05 -14.09 -17.97
C THR A 107 -4.97 -14.31 -19.16
N THR A 108 -5.17 -15.56 -19.57
CA THR A 108 -6.11 -15.86 -20.66
C THR A 108 -7.56 -15.66 -20.19
N PHE A 109 -8.42 -15.25 -21.11
CA PHE A 109 -9.86 -15.14 -20.86
C PHE A 109 -10.46 -16.45 -20.33
N LYS A 110 -9.98 -17.58 -20.86
CA LYS A 110 -10.40 -18.92 -20.45
C LYS A 110 -10.12 -19.19 -18.97
N SER A 111 -8.91 -18.91 -18.51
CA SER A 111 -8.56 -19.03 -17.08
C SER A 111 -9.43 -18.11 -16.22
N ALA A 112 -9.59 -16.85 -16.63
CA ALA A 112 -10.28 -15.82 -15.86
C ALA A 112 -11.81 -16.03 -15.74
N THR A 113 -12.46 -16.64 -16.74
CA THR A 113 -13.93 -16.80 -16.76
C THR A 113 -14.40 -18.22 -16.53
N GLY A 114 -13.50 -19.21 -16.59
CA GLY A 114 -13.86 -20.63 -16.54
C GLY A 114 -14.60 -21.12 -17.80
N SER A 115 -14.55 -20.36 -18.90
CA SER A 115 -15.19 -20.69 -20.17
C SER A 115 -14.60 -21.99 -20.75
N GLY A 116 -15.25 -23.11 -20.44
CA GLY A 116 -14.80 -24.48 -20.72
C GLY A 116 -15.45 -25.52 -19.82
N GLN A 117 -15.98 -25.12 -18.65
CA GLN A 117 -16.83 -25.99 -17.82
C GLN A 117 -18.28 -25.95 -18.33
N GLN A 118 -18.54 -26.67 -19.42
CA GLN A 118 -19.90 -27.01 -19.80
C GLN A 118 -20.35 -28.19 -18.93
N GLY A 119 -21.02 -27.87 -17.82
CA GLY A 119 -21.72 -28.84 -16.99
C GLY A 119 -20.99 -29.22 -15.69
N GLY A 120 -21.70 -29.06 -14.57
CA GLY A 120 -21.40 -29.78 -13.33
C GLY A 120 -21.26 -28.92 -12.08
N SER A 121 -22.28 -29.03 -11.21
CA SER A 121 -22.31 -28.69 -9.79
C SER A 121 -22.45 -27.21 -9.39
N SER A 122 -23.71 -26.85 -9.11
CA SER A 122 -24.31 -26.04 -8.02
C SER A 122 -23.50 -25.05 -7.16
N GLY A 123 -22.32 -24.60 -7.55
CA GLY A 123 -21.58 -23.48 -6.94
C GLY A 123 -21.45 -22.36 -7.96
N THR A 124 -22.08 -21.21 -7.74
CA THR A 124 -21.94 -20.02 -8.60
C THR A 124 -20.47 -19.60 -8.66
N SER A 125 -19.81 -19.76 -9.82
CA SER A 125 -18.40 -19.39 -10.05
C SER A 125 -18.18 -17.88 -9.88
N ALA A 126 -17.09 -17.48 -9.21
CA ALA A 126 -16.72 -16.07 -9.10
C ALA A 126 -16.29 -15.44 -10.45
N GLY A 127 -15.79 -16.26 -11.38
CA GLY A 127 -15.39 -15.80 -12.71
C GLY A 127 -16.54 -15.61 -13.70
N ASN A 128 -17.72 -16.16 -13.41
CA ASN A 128 -18.93 -16.01 -14.25
C ASN A 128 -20.22 -16.17 -13.43
N PRO A 129 -20.52 -15.24 -12.50
CA PRO A 129 -21.67 -15.35 -11.61
C PRO A 129 -23.02 -15.24 -12.35
N ASP A 130 -23.05 -14.46 -13.43
CA ASP A 130 -24.26 -14.19 -14.22
C ASP A 130 -24.43 -15.14 -15.42
N SER A 131 -23.58 -16.17 -15.52
CA SER A 131 -23.66 -17.21 -16.55
C SER A 131 -23.60 -16.66 -18.00
N LEU A 132 -22.77 -15.63 -18.23
CA LEU A 132 -22.50 -15.10 -19.57
C LEU A 132 -21.88 -16.16 -20.48
N LYS A 133 -22.15 -16.05 -21.78
CA LYS A 133 -21.58 -16.88 -22.84
C LYS A 133 -20.61 -16.06 -23.68
N GLN A 134 -19.77 -16.75 -24.44
CA GLN A 134 -18.92 -16.11 -25.43
C GLN A 134 -19.75 -15.84 -26.69
N ASP A 135 -19.59 -14.64 -27.22
CA ASP A 135 -20.19 -14.21 -28.48
C ASP A 135 -19.09 -13.96 -29.52
N LYS A 136 -19.45 -14.15 -30.78
CA LYS A 136 -18.63 -13.76 -31.93
C LYS A 136 -19.40 -12.83 -32.84
N ILE A 137 -18.67 -11.98 -33.54
CA ILE A 137 -19.23 -11.15 -34.61
C ILE A 137 -18.81 -11.77 -35.94
N SER A 138 -19.79 -12.18 -36.74
CA SER A 138 -19.57 -12.56 -38.13
C SER A 138 -19.81 -11.35 -39.04
N LYS A 139 -18.91 -11.13 -40.00
CA LYS A 139 -19.06 -10.09 -41.01
C LYS A 139 -19.36 -10.74 -42.37
N SER A 140 -20.53 -10.42 -42.92
CA SER A 140 -20.93 -10.79 -44.28
C SER A 140 -21.35 -9.53 -45.03
N GLY A 141 -20.52 -9.09 -45.97
CA GLY A 141 -20.67 -7.77 -46.60
C GLY A 141 -20.59 -6.63 -45.58
N ASP A 142 -21.59 -5.74 -45.59
CA ASP A 142 -21.71 -4.62 -44.63
C ASP A 142 -22.50 -4.97 -43.36
N SER A 143 -22.99 -6.22 -43.25
CA SER A 143 -23.79 -6.67 -42.12
C SER A 143 -22.94 -7.31 -41.03
N LEU A 144 -23.22 -6.97 -39.77
CA LEU A 144 -22.65 -7.59 -38.58
C LEU A 144 -23.74 -8.40 -37.88
N SER A 145 -23.48 -9.68 -37.59
CA SER A 145 -24.37 -10.53 -36.80
C SER A 145 -23.63 -11.15 -35.62
N VAL A 146 -24.32 -11.24 -34.48
CA VAL A 146 -23.83 -11.96 -33.29
C VAL A 146 -24.13 -13.44 -33.47
N VAL A 147 -23.10 -14.28 -33.36
CA VAL A 147 -23.20 -15.74 -33.44
C VAL A 147 -22.57 -16.38 -32.21
N ASP A 148 -23.18 -17.44 -31.72
CA ASP A 148 -22.75 -18.20 -30.53
C ASP A 148 -21.81 -19.37 -30.88
N THR A 149 -21.77 -19.78 -32.16
CA THR A 149 -20.87 -20.80 -32.70
C THR A 149 -20.52 -20.49 -34.17
N GLY A 150 -19.28 -20.81 -34.61
CA GLY A 150 -18.86 -20.65 -36.02
C GLY A 150 -17.62 -19.78 -36.26
N GLN A 151 -17.38 -19.43 -37.54
CA GLN A 151 -16.35 -18.48 -37.99
C GLN A 151 -16.79 -17.02 -37.75
N GLY A 152 -16.02 -16.30 -36.94
CA GLY A 152 -16.24 -14.91 -36.58
C GLY A 152 -15.18 -14.45 -35.59
N ASP A 153 -15.08 -13.14 -35.38
CA ASP A 153 -14.15 -12.54 -34.42
C ASP A 153 -14.77 -12.55 -33.02
N ASP A 154 -14.01 -12.97 -32.02
CA ASP A 154 -14.46 -12.99 -30.63
C ASP A 154 -14.77 -11.56 -30.14
N THR A 155 -15.90 -11.37 -29.44
CA THR A 155 -16.24 -10.07 -28.83
C THR A 155 -15.41 -9.77 -27.58
N HIS A 156 -14.75 -10.78 -27.02
CA HIS A 156 -13.94 -10.70 -25.82
C HIS A 156 -12.45 -10.63 -26.17
N TYR A 157 -11.65 -10.11 -25.23
CA TYR A 157 -10.19 -10.12 -25.36
C TYR A 157 -9.62 -11.47 -24.94
N ALA A 158 -8.75 -12.04 -25.76
CA ALA A 158 -8.08 -13.31 -25.43
C ALA A 158 -7.11 -13.20 -24.24
N ASN A 159 -6.36 -12.10 -24.17
CA ASN A 159 -5.28 -11.88 -23.20
C ASN A 159 -5.59 -10.67 -22.31
N LEU A 160 -5.76 -10.92 -21.01
CA LEU A 160 -6.09 -9.94 -19.99
C LEU A 160 -4.85 -9.56 -19.16
N PRO A 161 -4.78 -8.34 -18.63
CA PRO A 161 -3.75 -7.94 -17.68
C PRO A 161 -3.70 -8.87 -16.45
N PRO A 162 -2.49 -9.28 -16.01
CA PRO A 162 -2.32 -10.32 -15.00
C PRO A 162 -2.39 -9.80 -13.55
N SER A 163 -3.14 -8.71 -13.30
CA SER A 163 -3.50 -8.26 -11.95
C SER A 163 -4.76 -7.42 -12.00
N ILE A 164 -5.66 -7.66 -11.03
CA ILE A 164 -6.92 -6.93 -10.80
C ILE A 164 -7.08 -6.54 -9.33
N THR A 165 -6.03 -6.70 -8.53
CA THR A 165 -6.04 -6.40 -7.08
C THR A 165 -5.99 -4.89 -6.85
N PRO A 166 -6.18 -4.41 -5.61
CA PRO A 166 -6.05 -2.97 -5.29
C PRO A 166 -4.71 -2.34 -5.69
N THR A 167 -3.67 -3.16 -5.92
CA THR A 167 -2.36 -2.69 -6.36
C THR A 167 -2.21 -2.56 -7.88
N SER A 168 -3.20 -2.94 -8.69
CA SER A 168 -3.07 -2.92 -10.16
C SER A 168 -2.90 -1.50 -10.71
N ASP A 169 -1.92 -1.34 -11.61
CA ASP A 169 -1.54 -0.06 -12.23
C ASP A 169 -1.09 -0.34 -13.68
N TRP A 170 -2.04 -0.38 -14.60
CA TRP A 170 -1.83 -0.75 -16.00
C TRP A 170 -2.05 0.46 -16.90
N PRO A 171 -1.01 1.26 -17.21
CA PRO A 171 -1.14 2.42 -18.11
C PRO A 171 -1.66 2.07 -19.50
N ASN A 172 -1.55 0.80 -19.92
CA ASN A 172 -2.08 0.28 -21.18
C ASN A 172 -3.48 -0.36 -21.06
N ALA A 173 -4.09 -0.41 -19.87
CA ALA A 173 -5.40 -1.03 -19.65
C ALA A 173 -6.15 -0.37 -18.48
N LEU A 174 -6.79 0.77 -18.76
CA LEU A 174 -7.57 1.52 -17.76
C LEU A 174 -8.62 0.66 -17.06
N SER A 175 -9.33 -0.21 -17.80
CA SER A 175 -10.38 -1.09 -17.25
C SER A 175 -9.87 -2.13 -16.25
N PHE A 176 -8.56 -2.33 -16.15
CA PHE A 176 -7.92 -3.26 -15.21
C PHE A 176 -7.10 -2.51 -14.15
N THR A 177 -7.11 -1.19 -14.16
CA THR A 177 -6.31 -0.34 -13.26
C THR A 177 -7.13 0.12 -12.07
N ASN A 178 -6.65 -0.17 -10.87
CA ASN A 178 -7.28 0.25 -9.62
C ASN A 178 -6.63 1.52 -9.04
N LYS A 179 -5.30 1.66 -9.14
CA LYS A 179 -4.60 2.87 -8.70
C LYS A 179 -4.97 4.06 -9.59
N ASN A 180 -5.43 5.13 -8.98
CA ASN A 180 -5.86 6.34 -9.70
C ASN A 180 -5.49 7.62 -8.94
N ASN A 181 -5.48 8.76 -9.64
CA ASN A 181 -5.01 10.02 -9.08
C ASN A 181 -5.91 10.55 -7.95
N ALA A 182 -7.23 10.39 -8.06
CA ALA A 182 -8.16 10.82 -7.01
C ALA A 182 -7.85 10.11 -5.66
N GLN A 183 -7.55 8.81 -5.73
CA GLN A 183 -7.13 8.05 -4.57
C GLN A 183 -5.71 8.41 -4.10
N ARG A 184 -4.75 8.60 -5.02
CA ARG A 184 -3.38 9.00 -4.66
C ARG A 184 -3.33 10.33 -3.88
N VAL A 185 -4.15 11.31 -4.26
CA VAL A 185 -4.25 12.60 -3.55
C VAL A 185 -4.77 12.40 -2.12
N GLN A 186 -5.84 11.61 -1.96
CA GLN A 186 -6.36 11.29 -0.63
C GLN A 186 -5.35 10.51 0.21
N LEU A 187 -4.70 9.49 -0.36
CA LEU A 187 -3.67 8.72 0.34
C LEU A 187 -2.46 9.58 0.72
N PHE A 188 -2.09 10.59 -0.09
CA PHE A 188 -1.01 11.50 0.25
C PHE A 188 -1.37 12.35 1.48
N LEU A 189 -2.56 12.99 1.48
CA LEU A 189 -3.04 13.76 2.62
C LEU A 189 -3.19 12.88 3.88
N ARG A 190 -3.87 11.74 3.75
CA ARG A 190 -4.09 10.80 4.86
C ARG A 190 -2.82 10.11 5.32
N GLY A 191 -1.81 9.99 4.46
CA GLY A 191 -0.48 9.49 4.79
C GLY A 191 0.44 10.52 5.44
N LEU A 192 0.08 11.82 5.43
CA LEU A 192 0.73 12.85 6.28
C LEU A 192 -0.01 13.01 7.61
N LEU A 193 -1.34 12.92 7.59
CA LEU A 193 -2.16 12.87 8.81
C LEU A 193 -2.09 11.51 9.52
N ASP A 194 -1.46 10.53 8.84
CA ASP A 194 -1.12 9.23 9.37
C ASP A 194 -2.31 8.41 9.88
N SER A 195 -3.45 8.58 9.18
CA SER A 195 -4.74 8.00 9.52
C SER A 195 -5.34 7.15 8.40
N ILE A 196 -4.51 6.57 7.52
CA ILE A 196 -4.98 5.61 6.49
C ILE A 196 -5.54 4.36 7.20
N PRO A 197 -6.81 3.98 6.98
CA PRO A 197 -7.36 2.78 7.60
C PRO A 197 -6.67 1.50 7.11
N VAL A 198 -6.56 0.50 8.00
CA VAL A 198 -5.97 -0.81 7.71
C VAL A 198 -6.97 -1.92 8.00
N LEU A 199 -7.07 -2.93 7.13
CA LEU A 199 -7.98 -4.06 7.30
C LEU A 199 -7.33 -5.13 8.18
N VAL A 200 -8.04 -5.58 9.22
CA VAL A 200 -7.55 -6.55 10.21
C VAL A 200 -8.62 -7.59 10.55
N ASN A 201 -8.18 -8.81 10.89
CA ASN A 201 -9.04 -9.89 11.41
C ASN A 201 -8.42 -10.62 12.62
N LYS A 202 -7.32 -10.07 13.15
CA LYS A 202 -6.61 -10.52 14.34
C LYS A 202 -6.46 -9.32 15.27
N SER A 203 -7.08 -9.40 16.46
CA SER A 203 -7.13 -8.30 17.43
C SER A 203 -5.86 -8.17 18.27
N GLY A 204 -5.06 -9.23 18.38
CA GLY A 204 -3.83 -9.22 19.19
C GLY A 204 -4.03 -9.44 20.69
N GLN A 205 -5.27 -9.67 21.16
CA GLN A 205 -5.59 -9.76 22.59
C GLN A 205 -4.99 -11.01 23.26
N ASP A 206 -5.12 -12.17 22.61
CA ASP A 206 -4.69 -13.47 23.12
C ASP A 206 -3.95 -14.30 22.06
N ASP A 207 -3.40 -15.45 22.42
CA ASP A 207 -2.53 -16.21 21.49
C ASP A 207 -3.26 -16.77 20.25
N ASN A 208 -4.60 -16.85 20.29
CA ASN A 208 -5.43 -17.32 19.17
C ASN A 208 -5.87 -16.17 18.23
N SER A 209 -6.00 -14.97 18.78
CA SER A 209 -6.32 -13.72 18.07
C SER A 209 -5.08 -12.89 17.71
N LYS A 210 -3.88 -13.30 18.13
CA LYS A 210 -2.60 -12.68 17.75
C LYS A 210 -2.14 -13.04 16.35
N PHE A 211 -1.79 -11.99 15.60
CA PHE A 211 -1.02 -12.10 14.37
C PHE A 211 0.47 -12.22 14.71
N LYS A 212 1.09 -13.32 14.26
CA LYS A 212 2.48 -13.68 14.55
C LYS A 212 3.35 -13.54 13.31
N ALA A 213 4.66 -13.42 13.48
CA ALA A 213 5.58 -13.17 12.36
C ALA A 213 5.57 -14.31 11.33
N GLU A 214 5.40 -15.55 11.78
CA GLU A 214 5.31 -16.74 10.93
C GLU A 214 4.06 -16.77 10.04
N HIS A 215 3.01 -16.01 10.39
CA HIS A 215 1.81 -15.90 9.55
C HIS A 215 2.06 -15.11 8.26
N GLN A 216 3.16 -14.35 8.18
CA GLN A 216 3.47 -13.47 7.06
C GLN A 216 4.73 -13.95 6.31
N LYS A 217 4.62 -14.05 4.98
CA LYS A 217 5.76 -14.21 4.07
C LYS A 217 5.79 -13.08 3.06
N TRP A 218 6.96 -12.82 2.50
CA TRP A 218 7.16 -11.71 1.57
C TRP A 218 8.20 -11.98 0.48
N LYS A 219 9.07 -12.97 0.67
CA LYS A 219 10.06 -13.36 -0.34
C LYS A 219 9.35 -13.94 -1.55
N TYR A 220 9.80 -13.57 -2.75
CA TYR A 220 9.23 -14.10 -3.98
C TYR A 220 9.26 -15.63 -4.05
N SER A 221 10.30 -16.28 -3.50
CA SER A 221 10.37 -17.74 -3.44
C SER A 221 9.19 -18.39 -2.71
N ASP A 222 8.77 -17.77 -1.60
CA ASP A 222 7.65 -18.26 -0.79
C ASP A 222 6.33 -17.94 -1.50
N LEU A 223 6.20 -16.72 -2.03
CA LEU A 223 4.98 -16.24 -2.68
C LEU A 223 4.72 -16.88 -4.04
N LYS A 224 5.76 -17.25 -4.80
CA LYS A 224 5.63 -18.01 -6.05
C LYS A 224 5.00 -19.38 -5.79
N SER A 225 5.31 -20.00 -4.64
CA SER A 225 4.74 -21.28 -4.25
C SER A 225 3.32 -21.14 -3.70
N ASP A 226 3.10 -20.14 -2.85
CA ASP A 226 1.80 -19.88 -2.23
C ASP A 226 1.62 -18.39 -1.94
N GLN A 227 0.87 -17.71 -2.82
CA GLN A 227 0.60 -16.28 -2.68
C GLN A 227 -0.32 -15.95 -1.50
N THR A 228 -1.03 -16.92 -0.90
CA THR A 228 -1.89 -16.65 0.26
C THR A 228 -1.07 -16.28 1.49
N LYS A 229 0.21 -16.68 1.56
CA LYS A 229 1.15 -16.32 2.64
C LYS A 229 1.53 -14.84 2.65
N LEU A 230 1.21 -14.08 1.60
CA LEU A 230 1.33 -12.62 1.59
C LEU A 230 0.25 -11.95 2.46
N ASN A 231 -0.87 -12.63 2.74
CA ASN A 231 -2.03 -12.04 3.41
C ASN A 231 -2.59 -10.79 2.72
N LEU A 232 -2.64 -10.77 1.38
CA LEU A 232 -3.36 -9.73 0.62
C LEU A 232 -4.87 -10.03 0.68
N PRO A 233 -5.71 -9.18 1.28
CA PRO A 233 -7.15 -9.44 1.38
C PRO A 233 -7.85 -9.42 0.01
N ALA A 234 -7.52 -8.45 -0.85
CA ALA A 234 -8.18 -8.17 -2.13
C ALA A 234 -9.71 -7.98 -2.02
N TYR A 235 -10.21 -7.65 -0.83
CA TYR A 235 -11.58 -7.31 -0.49
C TYR A 235 -11.64 -6.61 0.87
N GLY A 236 -12.27 -5.43 0.92
CA GLY A 236 -12.54 -4.67 2.15
C GLY A 236 -11.44 -3.67 2.56
N GLU A 237 -10.23 -3.79 2.03
CA GLU A 237 -9.16 -2.83 2.29
C GLU A 237 -9.29 -1.52 1.49
N VAL A 238 -8.49 -0.52 1.86
CA VAL A 238 -8.37 0.73 1.10
C VAL A 238 -7.80 0.47 -0.29
N ASN A 239 -8.45 0.98 -1.33
CA ASN A 239 -7.97 0.86 -2.70
C ASN A 239 -6.64 1.60 -2.92
N GLY A 240 -5.80 1.09 -3.82
CA GLY A 240 -4.58 1.73 -4.30
C GLY A 240 -3.32 1.48 -3.46
N LEU A 241 -3.39 0.59 -2.45
CA LEU A 241 -2.28 0.23 -1.57
C LEU A 241 -2.21 -1.27 -1.29
N LEU A 242 -1.12 -1.72 -0.68
CA LEU A 242 -0.91 -3.10 -0.22
C LEU A 242 -1.17 -3.22 1.29
N ASN A 243 -2.34 -3.74 1.68
CA ASN A 243 -2.74 -3.87 3.10
C ASN A 243 -1.69 -4.55 4.01
N PRO A 244 -1.11 -5.73 3.68
CA PRO A 244 -0.10 -6.36 4.54
C PRO A 244 1.16 -5.49 4.74
N ALA A 245 1.53 -4.65 3.77
CA ALA A 245 2.63 -3.70 3.95
C ALA A 245 2.26 -2.54 4.88
N LEU A 246 1.00 -2.09 4.85
CA LEU A 246 0.48 -1.10 5.80
C LEU A 246 0.39 -1.65 7.23
N VAL A 247 -0.10 -2.90 7.39
CA VAL A 247 -0.06 -3.66 8.66
C VAL A 247 1.37 -3.72 9.19
N GLU A 248 2.34 -4.07 8.34
CA GLU A 248 3.75 -4.11 8.73
C GLU A 248 4.27 -2.71 9.09
N THR A 249 3.83 -1.65 8.42
CA THR A 249 4.22 -0.26 8.72
C THR A 249 3.77 0.14 10.12
N TYR A 250 2.49 -0.10 10.45
CA TYR A 250 1.91 0.27 11.74
C TYR A 250 2.40 -0.65 12.87
N PHE A 251 2.20 -1.96 12.76
CA PHE A 251 2.32 -2.88 13.89
C PHE A 251 3.64 -3.66 13.96
N GLY A 252 4.33 -3.84 12.84
CA GLY A 252 5.72 -4.30 12.84
C GLY A 252 6.00 -5.73 13.29
N THR A 253 5.04 -6.63 13.14
CA THR A 253 5.16 -8.03 13.56
C THR A 253 6.38 -8.73 12.95
N THR A 254 6.71 -8.50 11.67
CA THR A 254 7.88 -9.13 11.03
C THR A 254 9.20 -8.56 11.55
N ARG A 255 9.32 -7.24 11.73
CA ARG A 255 10.57 -6.63 12.23
C ARG A 255 10.87 -6.99 13.69
N ALA A 256 9.86 -7.12 14.54
CA ALA A 256 10.04 -7.45 15.95
C ALA A 256 10.40 -8.92 16.17
N GLY A 257 9.81 -9.85 15.38
CA GLY A 257 10.10 -11.29 15.47
C GLY A 257 11.52 -11.70 15.08
N GLY A 258 12.31 -10.79 14.49
CA GLY A 258 13.71 -11.01 14.12
C GLY A 258 14.75 -10.58 15.17
N SER A 259 14.32 -10.02 16.31
CA SER A 259 15.21 -9.61 17.39
C SER A 259 15.31 -10.71 18.46
N GLY A 260 16.53 -11.14 18.79
CA GLY A 260 16.78 -12.12 19.86
C GLY A 260 16.43 -11.64 21.27
N ASN A 261 15.99 -10.38 21.40
CA ASN A 261 15.56 -9.79 22.66
C ASN A 261 14.05 -10.04 22.87
N GLN A 262 13.69 -11.30 23.15
CA GLN A 262 12.29 -11.74 23.32
C GLN A 262 11.56 -11.07 24.51
N ASN A 263 12.28 -10.36 25.39
CA ASN A 263 11.75 -9.78 26.62
C ASN A 263 11.46 -8.26 26.57
N SER A 264 11.69 -7.54 25.46
CA SER A 264 11.63 -6.06 25.46
C SER A 264 10.82 -5.38 24.34
N THR A 265 10.21 -6.12 23.41
CA THR A 265 9.36 -5.52 22.36
C THR A 265 8.03 -6.25 22.27
N THR A 266 7.04 -5.75 23.00
CA THR A 266 5.64 -6.16 22.89
C THR A 266 5.10 -5.67 21.55
N VAL A 267 4.91 -6.55 20.57
CA VAL A 267 4.11 -6.19 19.38
C VAL A 267 2.63 -6.22 19.73
N PRO A 268 1.81 -5.30 19.21
CA PRO A 268 0.36 -5.33 19.44
C PRO A 268 -0.32 -6.61 18.96
N GLY A 269 0.31 -7.37 18.06
CA GLY A 269 -0.25 -8.62 17.52
C GLY A 269 -1.49 -8.40 16.64
N ILE A 270 -1.74 -7.17 16.20
CA ILE A 270 -2.85 -6.82 15.31
C ILE A 270 -2.45 -7.12 13.86
N GLY A 271 -3.35 -7.68 13.06
CA GLY A 271 -3.08 -7.90 11.64
C GLY A 271 -4.21 -8.56 10.88
N PHE A 272 -3.92 -8.93 9.63
CA PHE A 272 -4.80 -9.72 8.77
C PHE A 272 -4.12 -11.02 8.37
N LYS A 273 -4.80 -12.15 8.57
CA LYS A 273 -4.36 -13.46 8.09
C LYS A 273 -5.43 -14.05 7.18
N ILE A 274 -5.04 -14.57 6.01
CA ILE A 274 -5.98 -15.28 5.14
C ILE A 274 -6.61 -16.45 5.92
N PRO A 275 -7.95 -16.63 5.87
CA PRO A 275 -8.61 -17.67 6.62
C PRO A 275 -8.22 -19.06 6.11
N GLU A 276 -8.04 -20.00 7.04
CA GLU A 276 -7.62 -21.36 6.73
C GLU A 276 -8.81 -22.33 6.81
N GLN A 277 -8.75 -23.39 6.01
CA GLN A 277 -9.72 -24.49 5.96
C GLN A 277 -11.14 -24.03 5.59
N ASN A 278 -12.07 -24.07 6.54
CA ASN A 278 -13.49 -23.73 6.39
C ASN A 278 -13.90 -22.55 7.30
N ASN A 279 -12.93 -21.78 7.80
CA ASN A 279 -13.21 -20.63 8.64
C ASN A 279 -13.53 -19.40 7.76
N ASP A 280 -14.43 -18.56 8.24
CA ASP A 280 -14.69 -17.26 7.64
C ASP A 280 -13.71 -16.22 8.20
N SER A 281 -13.21 -15.35 7.33
CA SER A 281 -12.54 -14.13 7.76
C SER A 281 -13.58 -13.06 8.01
N LYS A 282 -13.79 -12.69 9.28
CA LYS A 282 -14.58 -11.54 9.72
C LYS A 282 -13.61 -10.39 9.99
N ALA A 283 -13.40 -9.53 8.99
CA ALA A 283 -12.43 -8.45 9.04
C ALA A 283 -13.11 -7.08 9.20
N VAL A 284 -12.37 -6.10 9.70
CA VAL A 284 -12.84 -4.72 9.82
C VAL A 284 -11.70 -3.75 9.57
N LEU A 285 -12.01 -2.58 9.01
CA LEU A 285 -11.06 -1.48 8.91
C LEU A 285 -10.91 -0.81 10.27
N ILE A 286 -9.68 -0.48 10.65
CA ILE A 286 -9.37 0.30 11.86
C ILE A 286 -8.41 1.44 11.51
N THR A 287 -8.34 2.47 12.34
CA THR A 287 -7.30 3.52 12.26
C THR A 287 -6.24 3.27 13.35
N PRO A 288 -4.98 3.70 13.16
CA PRO A 288 -3.90 3.36 14.09
C PRO A 288 -3.90 4.14 15.42
N GLY A 289 -4.92 4.98 15.67
CA GLY A 289 -5.09 5.70 16.94
C GLY A 289 -4.52 7.13 17.01
N LEU A 290 -3.99 7.67 15.91
CA LEU A 290 -3.59 9.07 15.85
C LEU A 290 -4.81 10.00 15.67
N ALA A 291 -4.74 11.19 16.27
CA ALA A 291 -5.85 12.14 16.33
C ALA A 291 -5.70 13.37 15.42
N TRP A 292 -4.74 13.36 14.49
CA TRP A 292 -4.59 14.42 13.48
C TRP A 292 -5.74 14.38 12.47
N THR A 293 -6.24 15.57 12.12
CA THR A 293 -7.39 15.75 11.22
C THR A 293 -7.01 16.54 9.98
N PRO A 294 -7.74 16.43 8.86
CA PRO A 294 -7.50 17.26 7.68
C PRO A 294 -7.82 18.74 7.88
N GLN A 295 -8.39 19.13 9.03
CA GLN A 295 -8.63 20.52 9.42
C GLN A 295 -7.48 21.12 10.23
N ASP A 296 -6.46 20.31 10.58
CA ASP A 296 -5.28 20.73 11.33
C ASP A 296 -4.31 21.51 10.42
N VAL A 297 -4.75 22.69 10.00
CA VAL A 297 -4.06 23.55 9.03
C VAL A 297 -3.62 24.84 9.71
N GLY A 298 -2.31 25.06 9.75
CA GLY A 298 -1.68 26.24 10.33
C GLY A 298 -1.77 27.46 9.43
N ASN A 299 -1.32 28.60 9.96
CA ASN A 299 -1.27 29.83 9.18
C ASN A 299 -0.28 29.72 8.00
N LEU A 300 -0.61 30.37 6.88
CA LEU A 300 0.26 30.44 5.72
C LEU A 300 1.43 31.40 5.99
N VAL A 301 2.64 30.98 5.61
CA VAL A 301 3.85 31.81 5.68
C VAL A 301 4.57 31.81 4.33
N VAL A 302 5.30 32.88 4.04
CA VAL A 302 5.97 33.10 2.75
C VAL A 302 7.46 33.31 2.97
N SER A 303 8.30 32.59 2.22
CA SER A 303 9.76 32.76 2.23
C SER A 303 10.29 32.76 0.79
N GLY A 304 10.70 33.94 0.29
CA GLY A 304 11.09 34.09 -1.11
C GLY A 304 9.93 33.79 -2.07
N THR A 305 10.07 32.74 -2.89
CA THR A 305 9.02 32.29 -3.84
C THR A 305 8.29 31.03 -3.39
N THR A 306 8.48 30.62 -2.13
CA THR A 306 7.81 29.45 -1.55
C THR A 306 6.72 29.88 -0.56
N VAL A 307 5.71 29.02 -0.44
CA VAL A 307 4.66 29.15 0.58
C VAL A 307 4.64 27.89 1.44
N SER A 308 4.50 28.07 2.75
CA SER A 308 4.52 26.97 3.71
C SER A 308 3.37 27.09 4.71
N PHE A 309 2.90 25.96 5.20
CA PHE A 309 1.97 25.88 6.33
C PHE A 309 2.15 24.56 7.07
N GLN A 310 1.80 24.55 8.35
CA GLN A 310 1.75 23.35 9.15
C GLN A 310 0.47 22.55 8.80
N LEU A 311 0.60 21.26 8.54
CA LEU A 311 -0.48 20.31 8.27
C LEU A 311 -0.35 19.12 9.22
N GLY A 312 -1.15 19.10 10.28
CA GLY A 312 -0.96 18.19 11.40
C GLY A 312 0.50 18.22 11.91
N GLY A 313 1.14 17.05 12.01
CA GLY A 313 2.55 16.91 12.41
C GLY A 313 3.60 17.30 11.35
N TRP A 314 3.20 17.79 10.17
CA TRP A 314 4.10 18.06 9.05
C TRP A 314 4.12 19.54 8.65
N LEU A 315 5.31 20.16 8.58
CA LEU A 315 5.48 21.43 7.88
C LEU A 315 5.64 21.15 6.39
N VAL A 316 4.66 21.58 5.60
CA VAL A 316 4.62 21.44 4.14
C VAL A 316 5.07 22.74 3.50
N THR A 317 5.99 22.66 2.54
CA THR A 317 6.46 23.82 1.77
C THR A 317 6.32 23.55 0.28
N PHE A 318 5.59 24.41 -0.42
CA PHE A 318 5.43 24.40 -1.87
C PHE A 318 6.60 25.18 -2.49
N THR A 319 7.58 24.45 -3.02
CA THR A 319 8.82 25.04 -3.55
C THR A 319 8.72 25.45 -5.00
N ASP A 320 7.83 24.81 -5.77
CA ASP A 320 7.75 24.96 -7.23
C ASP A 320 6.32 25.26 -7.70
N PHE A 321 5.62 26.12 -6.95
CA PHE A 321 4.27 26.57 -7.28
C PHE A 321 4.25 27.98 -7.86
N VAL A 322 4.83 28.95 -7.15
CA VAL A 322 4.87 30.37 -7.60
C VAL A 322 5.81 30.54 -8.80
N LYS A 323 7.00 29.92 -8.74
CA LYS A 323 7.99 29.90 -9.82
C LYS A 323 8.46 28.45 -10.05
N PRO A 324 7.72 27.66 -10.83
CA PRO A 324 8.02 26.25 -11.02
C PRO A 324 9.37 26.02 -11.71
N ARG A 325 10.21 25.14 -11.15
CA ARG A 325 11.45 24.66 -11.80
C ARG A 325 11.23 23.26 -12.36
N SER A 326 11.50 23.08 -13.65
CA SER A 326 11.38 21.77 -14.29
C SER A 326 12.35 20.76 -13.66
N GLY A 327 11.90 19.53 -13.49
CA GLY A 327 12.71 18.46 -12.90
C GLY A 327 12.87 18.56 -11.38
N TYR A 328 12.04 19.31 -10.66
CA TYR A 328 11.97 19.28 -9.18
C TYR A 328 10.68 18.61 -8.70
N LEU A 329 10.74 17.98 -7.52
CA LEU A 329 9.56 17.36 -6.88
C LEU A 329 8.44 18.37 -6.56
N GLY A 330 8.82 19.60 -6.21
CA GLY A 330 7.89 20.70 -5.91
C GLY A 330 7.37 20.81 -4.47
N LEU A 331 7.72 19.86 -3.60
CA LEU A 331 7.39 19.88 -2.18
C LEU A 331 8.61 19.58 -1.30
N GLN A 332 8.66 20.23 -0.15
CA GLN A 332 9.49 19.84 0.99
C GLN A 332 8.58 19.52 2.19
N LEU A 333 8.93 18.48 2.94
CA LEU A 333 8.16 17.98 4.07
C LEU A 333 9.09 17.85 5.28
N LYS A 334 8.74 18.49 6.39
CA LYS A 334 9.40 18.26 7.69
C LYS A 334 8.37 17.77 8.71
N GLY A 335 8.50 16.52 9.13
CA GLY A 335 7.68 15.93 10.19
C GLY A 335 8.25 16.18 11.59
N LEU A 336 7.40 16.03 12.61
CA LEU A 336 7.83 15.76 13.98
C LEU A 336 8.55 14.40 14.05
N ASP A 337 9.49 14.27 14.98
CA ASP A 337 10.32 13.08 15.15
C ASP A 337 9.88 12.27 16.37
N VAL A 338 9.25 11.13 16.12
CA VAL A 338 8.74 10.22 17.17
C VAL A 338 9.82 9.50 17.98
N SER A 339 11.06 9.50 17.50
CA SER A 339 12.18 8.98 18.30
C SER A 339 12.50 9.89 19.49
N GLU A 340 12.17 11.17 19.39
CA GLU A 340 12.29 12.13 20.49
C GLU A 340 11.04 12.08 21.39
N ALA A 341 11.24 11.94 22.70
CA ALA A 341 10.17 11.66 23.64
C ALA A 341 9.11 12.78 23.68
N THR A 342 9.53 14.05 23.69
CA THR A 342 8.61 15.19 23.73
C THR A 342 7.75 15.24 22.47
N GLN A 343 8.35 15.09 21.29
CA GLN A 343 7.63 15.06 20.03
C GLN A 343 6.72 13.85 19.90
N ARG A 344 7.11 12.68 20.41
CA ARG A 344 6.24 11.50 20.47
C ARG A 344 4.97 11.74 21.27
N GLU A 345 5.07 12.42 22.41
CA GLU A 345 3.92 12.77 23.25
C GLU A 345 2.97 13.71 22.51
N LEU A 346 3.49 14.67 21.74
CA LEU A 346 2.66 15.52 20.87
C LEU A 346 2.02 14.72 19.73
N ILE A 347 2.78 13.83 19.07
CA ILE A 347 2.29 13.00 17.96
C ILE A 347 1.10 12.14 18.39
N TRP A 348 1.19 11.54 19.58
CA TRP A 348 0.18 10.65 20.13
C TRP A 348 -0.79 11.33 21.11
N ALA A 349 -0.79 12.66 21.19
CA ALA A 349 -1.74 13.39 22.02
C ALA A 349 -3.18 13.16 21.51
N PRO A 350 -4.19 13.07 22.39
CA PRO A 350 -5.59 12.94 21.97
C PRO A 350 -6.13 14.21 21.30
N ARG A 351 -5.53 15.38 21.57
CA ARG A 351 -5.88 16.68 20.97
C ARG A 351 -4.62 17.40 20.48
N PRO A 352 -3.91 16.86 19.48
CA PRO A 352 -2.56 17.31 19.14
C PRO A 352 -2.56 18.72 18.54
N TRP A 353 -3.59 19.09 17.78
CA TRP A 353 -3.69 20.43 17.17
C TRP A 353 -3.96 21.55 18.18
N ALA A 354 -4.56 21.23 19.34
CA ALA A 354 -4.75 22.19 20.42
C ALA A 354 -3.41 22.71 21.00
N ALA A 355 -2.29 22.04 20.73
CA ALA A 355 -0.95 22.47 21.08
C ALA A 355 -0.36 23.50 20.10
N PHE A 356 -0.85 23.62 18.87
CA PHE A 356 -0.23 24.48 17.86
C PHE A 356 -0.38 25.98 18.19
N ARG A 357 0.71 26.77 18.03
CA ARG A 357 0.76 28.21 18.36
C ARG A 357 1.22 29.09 17.21
N GLY A 358 1.15 28.58 15.98
CA GLY A 358 1.49 29.33 14.78
C GLY A 358 2.91 29.09 14.27
N SER A 359 3.11 29.49 13.02
CA SER A 359 4.39 29.42 12.32
C SER A 359 4.82 30.80 11.81
N TRP A 360 6.13 31.05 11.73
CA TRP A 360 6.69 32.27 11.13
C TRP A 360 8.03 31.98 10.44
N VAL A 361 8.48 32.91 9.60
CA VAL A 361 9.79 32.82 8.92
C VAL A 361 10.81 33.61 9.72
N ASN A 362 11.95 32.99 10.03
CA ASN A 362 13.04 33.67 10.74
C ASN A 362 13.93 34.47 9.78
N ARG A 363 14.91 35.21 10.32
CA ARG A 363 15.81 36.08 9.54
C ARG A 363 16.64 35.35 8.48
N LEU A 364 16.78 34.03 8.59
CA LEU A 364 17.51 33.18 7.65
C LEU A 364 16.59 32.55 6.59
N GLY A 365 15.31 32.93 6.54
CA GLY A 365 14.34 32.37 5.59
C GLY A 365 13.83 30.97 5.95
N ARG A 366 14.16 30.44 7.14
CA ARG A 366 13.69 29.14 7.64
C ARG A 366 12.36 29.30 8.36
N VAL A 367 11.47 28.32 8.22
CA VAL A 367 10.16 28.34 8.88
C VAL A 367 10.25 27.71 10.26
N GLU A 368 9.68 28.39 11.25
CA GLU A 368 9.62 27.97 12.65
C GLU A 368 8.15 27.75 13.06
N SER A 369 7.87 26.70 13.83
CA SER A 369 6.54 26.40 14.41
C SER A 369 6.66 26.24 15.92
N VAL A 370 5.67 26.71 16.67
CA VAL A 370 5.61 26.58 18.14
C VAL A 370 4.45 25.70 18.58
N TRP A 371 4.71 24.95 19.65
CA TRP A 371 3.78 24.01 20.27
C TRP A 371 3.78 24.21 21.79
N ASP A 372 2.61 24.27 22.41
CA ASP A 372 2.39 24.38 23.85
C ASP A 372 1.88 23.04 24.40
N PHE A 373 2.60 22.50 25.38
CA PHE A 373 2.41 21.15 25.87
C PHE A 373 1.55 21.08 27.13
N LYS A 374 1.11 22.21 27.70
CA LYS A 374 0.31 22.20 28.93
C LYS A 374 -0.93 21.30 28.81
N GLY A 375 -1.62 21.35 27.67
CA GLY A 375 -2.78 20.49 27.39
C GLY A 375 -2.40 19.02 27.15
N VAL A 376 -1.26 18.76 26.50
CA VAL A 376 -0.76 17.40 26.24
C VAL A 376 -0.47 16.67 27.55
N TRP A 377 0.22 17.33 28.48
CA TRP A 377 0.53 16.76 29.79
C TRP A 377 -0.71 16.57 30.67
N ALA A 378 -1.65 17.52 30.63
CA ALA A 378 -2.93 17.38 31.33
C ALA A 378 -3.69 16.14 30.83
N ASP A 379 -3.83 15.99 29.50
CA ASP A 379 -4.53 14.85 28.90
C ASP A 379 -3.82 13.51 29.18
N GLN A 380 -2.47 13.49 29.24
CA GLN A 380 -1.70 12.31 29.63
C GLN A 380 -2.01 11.89 31.08
N THR A 381 -2.03 12.83 32.03
CA THR A 381 -2.34 12.51 33.43
C THR A 381 -3.77 12.01 33.63
N HIS A 382 -4.74 12.59 32.91
CA HIS A 382 -6.13 12.11 32.94
C HIS A 382 -6.30 10.73 32.29
N SER A 383 -5.54 10.45 31.22
CA SER A 383 -5.54 9.14 30.54
C SER A 383 -4.95 8.04 31.43
N ALA A 384 -3.87 8.30 32.17
CA ALA A 384 -3.29 7.33 33.12
C ALA A 384 -4.27 6.95 34.26
N VAL A 385 -5.09 7.89 34.72
CA VAL A 385 -6.16 7.63 35.72
C VAL A 385 -7.35 6.88 35.09
N SER A 386 -7.64 7.13 33.81
CA SER A 386 -8.73 6.46 33.09
C SER A 386 -8.35 5.06 32.61
N GLU A 387 -7.10 4.83 32.19
CA GLU A 387 -6.56 3.51 31.79
C GLU A 387 -6.47 2.55 32.99
N SER A 388 -6.16 3.06 34.19
CA SER A 388 -6.23 2.29 35.44
C SER A 388 -7.68 1.97 35.88
N GLN A 389 -8.68 2.73 35.43
CA GLN A 389 -10.12 2.44 35.61
C GLN A 389 -10.74 1.62 34.45
N ALA A 390 -10.22 1.72 33.22
CA ALA A 390 -10.64 0.93 32.06
C ALA A 390 -10.12 -0.51 32.17
N ALA A 391 -8.99 -0.74 32.83
CA ALA A 391 -8.53 -2.07 33.24
C ALA A 391 -9.55 -2.81 34.15
N THR A 392 -10.50 -2.09 34.77
CA THR A 392 -11.61 -2.66 35.55
C THR A 392 -12.97 -2.57 34.84
N SER A 393 -13.07 -1.92 33.69
CA SER A 393 -14.33 -1.69 32.96
C SER A 393 -14.14 -1.69 31.44
N GLY A 394 -13.59 -2.77 30.88
CA GLY A 394 -13.59 -2.96 29.43
C GLY A 394 -15.02 -2.92 28.89
N THR A 395 -15.17 -2.53 27.61
CA THR A 395 -16.29 -2.84 26.70
C THR A 395 -17.26 -1.74 26.24
N THR A 396 -17.07 -0.43 26.47
CA THR A 396 -18.11 0.56 26.08
C THR A 396 -18.45 0.57 24.57
N THR A 397 -17.48 0.38 23.66
CA THR A 397 -17.72 0.32 22.20
C THR A 397 -18.21 -1.06 21.72
N ALA A 398 -17.77 -2.15 22.35
CA ALA A 398 -18.33 -3.47 22.05
C ALA A 398 -19.78 -3.61 22.54
N THR A 399 -20.11 -3.05 23.71
CA THR A 399 -21.43 -3.19 24.37
C THR A 399 -22.40 -2.05 24.05
N GLY A 400 -21.92 -0.83 23.88
CA GLY A 400 -22.69 0.31 23.36
C GLY A 400 -22.43 0.47 21.88
N ALA A 401 -23.46 0.42 21.04
CA ALA A 401 -23.35 0.63 19.59
C ALA A 401 -23.11 2.12 19.22
N ALA A 402 -22.29 2.83 19.99
CA ALA A 402 -21.95 4.23 19.81
C ALA A 402 -20.49 4.37 19.33
N LEU A 403 -20.23 5.42 18.55
CA LEU A 403 -18.85 5.80 18.23
C LEU A 403 -18.26 6.55 19.43
N PRO A 404 -17.00 6.27 19.81
CA PRO A 404 -16.31 7.07 20.82
C PRO A 404 -16.04 8.48 20.28
N GLU A 405 -15.90 9.44 21.19
CA GLU A 405 -15.53 10.83 20.89
C GLU A 405 -14.03 10.94 20.54
N HIS A 406 -13.65 10.32 19.42
CA HIS A 406 -12.32 10.43 18.83
C HIS A 406 -12.46 10.97 17.40
N PRO A 407 -11.65 11.95 16.97
CA PRO A 407 -11.85 12.64 15.69
C PRO A 407 -11.73 11.72 14.47
N ASN A 408 -11.03 10.58 14.62
CA ASN A 408 -10.89 9.54 13.59
C ASN A 408 -11.68 8.25 13.88
N ALA A 409 -12.66 8.28 14.80
CA ALA A 409 -13.62 7.18 14.96
C ALA A 409 -14.56 7.16 13.75
N LEU A 410 -14.68 6.00 13.10
CA LEU A 410 -15.47 5.81 11.89
C LEU A 410 -16.34 4.56 12.05
N ALA A 411 -17.58 4.62 11.59
CA ALA A 411 -18.53 3.52 11.64
C ALA A 411 -18.25 2.44 10.58
N PHE A 412 -17.04 1.85 10.62
CA PHE A 412 -16.67 0.75 9.74
C PHE A 412 -17.55 -0.47 10.01
N GLN A 413 -17.83 -1.21 8.94
CA GLN A 413 -18.65 -2.41 8.96
C GLN A 413 -17.78 -3.65 8.80
N VAL A 414 -18.31 -4.81 9.22
CA VAL A 414 -17.65 -6.10 9.00
C VAL A 414 -17.62 -6.46 7.53
N SER A 415 -16.47 -6.95 7.07
CA SER A 415 -16.28 -7.57 5.76
C SER A 415 -16.04 -9.06 5.96
N VAL A 416 -16.91 -9.90 5.39
CA VAL A 416 -16.89 -11.35 5.61
C VAL A 416 -16.53 -12.07 4.31
N VAL A 417 -15.47 -12.87 4.35
CA VAL A 417 -15.00 -13.67 3.21
C VAL A 417 -14.74 -15.09 3.68
N GLU A 418 -15.31 -16.07 2.99
CA GLU A 418 -15.07 -17.49 3.25
C GLU A 418 -13.68 -17.90 2.76
N ALA A 419 -13.04 -18.87 3.44
CA ALA A 419 -11.75 -19.42 2.99
C ALA A 419 -11.76 -20.03 1.57
N SER A 420 -12.94 -20.46 1.09
CA SER A 420 -13.14 -20.97 -0.27
C SER A 420 -12.81 -19.93 -1.35
N ALA A 421 -13.00 -18.64 -1.07
CA ALA A 421 -12.75 -17.55 -2.03
C ALA A 421 -11.26 -17.34 -2.36
N TYR A 422 -10.37 -17.79 -1.48
CA TYR A 422 -8.91 -17.73 -1.68
C TYR A 422 -8.33 -19.03 -2.23
N LYS A 423 -9.17 -20.01 -2.57
CA LYS A 423 -8.71 -21.24 -3.23
C LYS A 423 -8.62 -21.00 -4.74
N PRO A 424 -7.48 -21.33 -5.38
CA PRO A 424 -7.37 -21.23 -6.82
C PRO A 424 -8.27 -22.27 -7.51
N ASN A 425 -8.47 -22.14 -8.82
CA ASN A 425 -9.13 -23.16 -9.62
C ASN A 425 -8.36 -24.50 -9.55
N THR A 426 -8.86 -25.46 -8.76
CA THR A 426 -8.40 -26.85 -8.81
C THR A 426 -9.26 -27.63 -9.80
N SER A 427 -8.74 -27.88 -10.99
CA SER A 427 -9.44 -28.69 -12.01
C SER A 427 -9.49 -30.17 -11.60
N SER A 428 -10.63 -30.63 -11.07
CA SER A 428 -10.98 -32.04 -11.06
C SER A 428 -11.74 -32.38 -12.36
N GLY A 429 -11.01 -32.71 -13.42
CA GLY A 429 -11.57 -33.19 -14.70
C GLY A 429 -10.96 -32.51 -15.94
N GLN A 430 -10.35 -33.33 -16.81
CA GLN A 430 -9.90 -33.19 -18.23
C GLN A 430 -9.51 -31.83 -18.89
N THR A 431 -9.59 -30.67 -18.23
CA THR A 431 -9.03 -29.40 -18.71
C THR A 431 -8.05 -28.87 -17.67
N GLN A 432 -6.75 -28.93 -17.97
CA GLN A 432 -5.70 -28.36 -17.13
C GLN A 432 -5.90 -26.84 -17.04
N SER A 433 -6.34 -26.34 -15.88
CA SER A 433 -6.16 -24.92 -15.55
C SER A 433 -4.67 -24.68 -15.36
N THR A 434 -4.06 -23.84 -16.20
CA THR A 434 -2.65 -23.46 -16.07
C THR A 434 -2.46 -22.33 -15.04
N ASN A 435 -3.50 -21.97 -14.28
CA ASN A 435 -3.46 -20.89 -13.31
C ASN A 435 -3.83 -21.39 -11.91
N SER A 436 -2.91 -21.19 -10.96
CA SER A 436 -3.07 -21.53 -9.55
C SER A 436 -3.07 -20.30 -8.64
N SER A 437 -3.32 -19.11 -9.17
CA SER A 437 -3.35 -17.88 -8.37
C SER A 437 -4.66 -17.80 -7.55
N PRO A 438 -4.58 -17.49 -6.25
CA PRO A 438 -5.77 -17.24 -5.43
C PRO A 438 -6.47 -15.91 -5.79
N TYR A 439 -5.83 -15.07 -6.61
CA TYR A 439 -6.36 -13.77 -7.07
C TYR A 439 -6.73 -13.79 -8.55
N LEU A 440 -6.98 -14.98 -9.12
CA LEU A 440 -7.43 -15.14 -10.51
C LEU A 440 -8.76 -14.41 -10.75
N HIS A 441 -9.69 -14.59 -9.81
CA HIS A 441 -11.03 -14.01 -9.80
C HIS A 441 -11.12 -12.86 -8.80
N LEU A 442 -12.15 -12.03 -8.93
CA LEU A 442 -12.54 -11.13 -7.86
C LEU A 442 -12.92 -11.93 -6.61
N ILE A 443 -12.50 -11.46 -5.44
CA ILE A 443 -12.82 -12.12 -4.16
C ILE A 443 -14.31 -11.95 -3.89
N LYS A 444 -15.03 -13.08 -3.88
CA LYS A 444 -16.47 -13.12 -3.60
C LYS A 444 -16.73 -13.04 -2.09
N PRO A 445 -17.42 -12.01 -1.59
CA PRO A 445 -17.77 -11.94 -0.18
C PRO A 445 -18.94 -12.85 0.18
N LYS A 446 -19.06 -13.13 1.48
CA LYS A 446 -20.22 -13.77 2.08
C LYS A 446 -21.26 -12.70 2.43
N LYS A 447 -22.54 -13.02 2.24
CA LYS A 447 -23.64 -12.19 2.74
C LYS A 447 -23.59 -12.14 4.26
N VAL A 448 -23.52 -10.95 4.84
CA VAL A 448 -23.47 -10.75 6.29
C VAL A 448 -24.83 -11.05 6.92
N THR A 449 -24.84 -11.89 7.95
CA THR A 449 -25.99 -12.20 8.79
C THR A 449 -25.67 -11.93 10.26
N GLN A 450 -26.65 -12.09 11.16
CA GLN A 450 -26.47 -11.83 12.60
C GLN A 450 -25.35 -12.68 13.25
N SER A 451 -25.10 -13.88 12.72
CA SER A 451 -24.02 -14.76 13.20
C SER A 451 -22.63 -14.35 12.71
N ASP A 452 -22.55 -13.47 11.70
CA ASP A 452 -21.28 -13.03 11.10
C ASP A 452 -20.74 -11.74 11.73
N LYS A 453 -21.22 -11.39 12.93
CA LYS A 453 -20.74 -10.23 13.69
C LYS A 453 -19.26 -10.39 14.08
N LEU A 454 -18.59 -9.25 14.24
CA LEU A 454 -17.26 -9.19 14.82
C LEU A 454 -17.27 -9.76 16.24
N ASP A 455 -16.16 -10.40 16.61
CA ASP A 455 -15.91 -10.76 17.99
C ASP A 455 -15.61 -9.48 18.80
N ASP A 456 -15.97 -9.45 20.07
CA ASP A 456 -15.95 -8.22 20.87
C ASP A 456 -14.56 -7.58 20.95
N ASP A 457 -13.50 -8.40 21.02
CA ASP A 457 -12.09 -7.92 21.02
C ASP A 457 -11.72 -7.20 19.71
N LEU A 458 -12.21 -7.69 18.57
CA LEU A 458 -11.95 -7.06 17.27
C LEU A 458 -12.85 -5.82 17.10
N LYS A 459 -14.08 -5.86 17.62
CA LYS A 459 -15.00 -4.73 17.64
C LYS A 459 -14.48 -3.57 18.50
N ASN A 460 -13.81 -3.86 19.62
CA ASN A 460 -13.20 -2.84 20.48
C ASN A 460 -12.16 -1.99 19.74
N LEU A 461 -11.47 -2.55 18.73
CA LEU A 461 -10.50 -1.80 17.92
C LEU A 461 -11.14 -0.75 16.98
N LEU A 462 -12.48 -0.70 16.89
CA LEU A 462 -13.18 0.43 16.26
C LEU A 462 -13.08 1.71 17.09
N ASP A 463 -12.75 1.60 18.37
CA ASP A 463 -12.27 2.73 19.16
C ASP A 463 -10.78 2.94 18.90
N PRO A 464 -10.39 4.06 18.25
CA PRO A 464 -8.98 4.32 17.97
C PRO A 464 -8.13 4.47 19.24
N ASN A 465 -8.73 4.78 20.39
CA ASN A 465 -8.01 4.86 21.67
C ASN A 465 -7.50 3.49 22.14
N GLU A 466 -8.23 2.40 21.86
CA GLU A 466 -7.80 1.03 22.15
C GLU A 466 -6.57 0.65 21.33
N VAL A 467 -6.55 1.04 20.06
CA VAL A 467 -5.39 0.84 19.18
C VAL A 467 -4.21 1.68 19.65
N ARG A 468 -4.46 2.95 20.00
CA ARG A 468 -3.45 3.87 20.56
C ARG A 468 -2.80 3.29 21.82
N ALA A 469 -3.58 2.80 22.79
CA ALA A 469 -3.06 2.24 24.03
C ALA A 469 -2.12 1.06 23.77
N ARG A 470 -2.50 0.13 22.88
CA ARG A 470 -1.65 -1.02 22.48
C ARG A 470 -0.37 -0.57 21.76
N MET A 471 -0.47 0.45 20.92
CA MET A 471 0.70 1.02 20.23
C MET A 471 1.66 1.68 21.23
N LEU A 472 1.17 2.50 22.17
CA LEU A 472 2.01 3.13 23.19
C LEU A 472 2.66 2.10 24.11
N GLN A 473 1.93 1.05 24.49
CA GLN A 473 2.48 -0.09 25.25
C GLN A 473 3.63 -0.78 24.49
N SER A 474 3.56 -0.83 23.15
CA SER A 474 4.63 -1.40 22.31
C SER A 474 5.92 -0.57 22.29
N PHE A 475 5.84 0.73 22.60
CA PHE A 475 7.01 1.61 22.64
C PHE A 475 7.79 1.52 23.95
N GLY A 476 7.25 0.84 24.97
CA GLY A 476 8.02 0.34 26.11
C GLY A 476 8.80 1.38 26.91
N THR A 477 8.22 2.53 27.24
CA THR A 477 8.89 3.51 28.13
C THR A 477 7.93 4.13 29.15
N GLU A 478 8.19 3.85 30.43
CA GLU A 478 7.73 4.63 31.57
C GLU A 478 8.92 5.24 32.31
N ASN A 479 8.67 6.38 32.96
CA ASN A 479 9.53 7.18 33.84
C ASN A 479 10.44 8.22 33.18
N SER A 480 9.88 9.40 32.87
CA SER A 480 10.68 10.62 32.88
C SER A 480 10.85 11.11 34.32
N THR A 481 12.08 11.09 34.82
CA THR A 481 12.52 11.79 36.04
C THR A 481 12.86 13.26 35.78
N GLN A 482 12.61 13.76 34.56
CA GLN A 482 12.97 15.10 34.11
C GLN A 482 11.75 16.02 34.04
N ALA A 483 11.95 17.30 34.35
CA ALA A 483 10.93 18.34 34.23
C ALA A 483 10.35 18.35 32.79
N GLN A 484 9.05 18.08 32.67
CA GLN A 484 8.36 17.99 31.39
C GLN A 484 8.41 19.35 30.65
N PRO A 485 8.94 19.42 29.41
CA PRO A 485 9.00 20.66 28.64
C PRO A 485 7.60 21.26 28.44
N GLN A 486 7.44 22.55 28.72
CA GLN A 486 6.13 23.22 28.58
C GLN A 486 5.86 23.71 27.15
N SER A 487 6.89 23.84 26.32
CA SER A 487 6.76 24.25 24.93
C SER A 487 7.86 23.65 24.06
N LEU A 488 7.56 23.42 22.78
CA LEU A 488 8.52 23.01 21.76
C LEU A 488 8.53 24.03 20.61
N LYS A 489 9.70 24.33 20.09
CA LYS A 489 9.87 25.10 18.85
C LYS A 489 10.60 24.22 17.83
N THR A 490 10.04 24.08 16.64
CA THR A 490 10.67 23.33 15.55
C THR A 490 11.05 24.27 14.41
N THR A 491 12.17 24.02 13.73
CA THR A 491 12.66 24.87 12.62
C THR A 491 13.06 24.04 11.41
N THR A 492 12.59 24.35 10.20
CA THR A 492 12.96 23.62 8.96
C THR A 492 14.47 23.47 8.82
N PRO A 493 15.05 22.35 8.32
CA PRO A 493 16.49 22.29 8.05
C PRO A 493 16.89 23.27 6.93
N VAL A 494 18.18 23.40 6.68
CA VAL A 494 18.68 24.07 5.48
C VAL A 494 18.63 23.08 4.32
N PHE A 495 17.75 23.32 3.35
CA PHE A 495 17.68 22.52 2.14
C PHE A 495 18.67 23.07 1.09
N GLY A 496 19.59 22.23 0.63
CA GLY A 496 20.53 22.61 -0.43
C GLY A 496 19.85 22.79 -1.79
N ALA A 497 20.53 23.48 -2.72
CA ALA A 497 19.98 23.78 -4.06
C ALA A 497 19.59 22.53 -4.89
N MET A 498 20.24 21.39 -4.62
CA MET A 498 19.97 20.11 -5.27
C MET A 498 18.90 19.27 -4.54
N SER A 499 18.39 19.72 -3.40
CA SER A 499 17.33 19.01 -2.67
C SER A 499 16.05 18.96 -3.52
N GLY A 500 15.54 17.75 -3.72
CA GLY A 500 14.35 17.50 -4.55
C GLY A 500 14.56 17.60 -6.07
N ASN A 501 15.81 17.75 -6.55
CA ASN A 501 16.14 17.77 -7.97
C ASN A 501 16.16 16.35 -8.57
N LEU A 502 15.39 16.13 -9.63
CA LEU A 502 15.29 14.91 -10.42
C LEU A 502 16.03 14.99 -11.76
N GLY A 503 16.58 16.15 -12.13
CA GLY A 503 17.26 16.38 -13.40
C GLY A 503 18.39 15.38 -13.66
N SER A 504 19.20 15.07 -12.64
CA SER A 504 20.28 14.07 -12.72
C SER A 504 19.78 12.63 -12.89
N VAL A 505 18.56 12.34 -12.45
CA VAL A 505 17.92 11.02 -12.52
C VAL A 505 17.20 10.85 -13.85
N LEU A 506 16.61 11.92 -14.37
CA LEU A 506 15.81 11.93 -15.58
C LEU A 506 16.66 12.12 -16.86
N SER A 507 17.85 12.71 -16.78
CA SER A 507 18.72 13.01 -17.94
C SER A 507 19.38 11.79 -18.60
N GLY A 508 19.30 10.60 -18.02
CA GLY A 508 19.90 9.36 -18.58
C GLY A 508 19.19 8.78 -19.82
N GLY A 509 18.45 9.60 -20.59
CA GLY A 509 17.71 9.20 -21.79
C GLY A 509 18.11 9.97 -23.05
N GLY A 510 19.31 10.55 -23.08
CA GLY A 510 19.83 11.22 -24.26
C GLY A 510 20.37 10.23 -25.28
N THR A 511 19.79 10.23 -26.48
CA THR A 511 20.33 9.62 -27.69
C THR A 511 21.71 10.18 -28.01
N THR A 512 22.78 9.54 -27.54
CA THR A 512 24.08 9.61 -28.21
C THR A 512 24.20 8.41 -29.13
N GLN A 513 24.00 8.65 -30.43
CA GLN A 513 24.62 7.81 -31.46
C GLN A 513 26.13 7.88 -31.25
N GLY A 514 26.66 6.93 -30.50
CA GLY A 514 28.08 6.73 -30.28
C GLY A 514 28.35 5.24 -30.37
N SER A 515 28.86 4.81 -31.52
CA SER A 515 29.19 3.43 -31.83
C SER A 515 30.18 2.85 -30.82
N SER A 516 29.70 1.95 -29.94
CA SER A 516 30.57 0.96 -29.28
C SER A 516 29.74 -0.23 -28.77
N SER A 517 29.86 -1.35 -29.48
CA SER A 517 29.75 -2.74 -29.02
C SER A 517 28.81 -3.08 -27.86
N GLY A 518 27.64 -3.62 -28.21
CA GLY A 518 27.22 -4.94 -27.72
C GLY A 518 26.99 -5.13 -26.22
N GLN A 519 26.13 -4.30 -25.60
CA GLN A 519 25.34 -4.69 -24.42
C GLN A 519 24.09 -3.80 -24.41
N SER A 520 22.92 -4.36 -24.72
CA SER A 520 21.66 -3.61 -24.73
C SER A 520 21.34 -3.14 -23.30
N GLY A 521 21.60 -1.86 -23.00
CA GLY A 521 21.08 -1.23 -21.81
C GLY A 521 19.55 -1.31 -21.84
N VAL A 522 18.94 -1.90 -20.82
CA VAL A 522 17.48 -1.94 -20.69
C VAL A 522 17.03 -0.50 -20.45
N ASP A 523 16.23 0.07 -21.36
CA ASP A 523 15.66 1.41 -21.17
C ASP A 523 14.75 1.40 -19.93
N LEU A 524 15.21 2.02 -18.83
CA LEU A 524 14.43 2.19 -17.60
C LEU A 524 13.42 3.32 -17.75
N SER A 525 12.17 3.07 -17.37
CA SER A 525 11.12 4.11 -17.35
C SER A 525 11.44 5.20 -16.31
N PRO A 526 10.90 6.43 -16.46
CA PRO A 526 11.05 7.48 -15.45
C PRO A 526 10.63 7.05 -14.03
N VAL A 527 9.59 6.21 -13.92
CA VAL A 527 9.11 5.66 -12.64
C VAL A 527 10.18 4.78 -11.99
N GLU A 528 10.82 3.90 -12.76
CA GLU A 528 11.89 3.04 -12.26
C GLU A 528 13.15 3.84 -11.89
N ARG A 529 13.50 4.88 -12.66
CA ARG A 529 14.64 5.76 -12.37
C ARG A 529 14.44 6.52 -11.05
N VAL A 530 13.26 7.12 -10.85
CA VAL A 530 12.92 7.80 -9.58
C VAL A 530 12.92 6.81 -8.42
N SER A 531 12.35 5.61 -8.61
CA SER A 531 12.41 4.55 -7.59
C SER A 531 13.85 4.22 -7.21
N GLY A 532 14.73 3.98 -8.20
CA GLY A 532 16.15 3.68 -7.96
C GLY A 532 16.87 4.79 -7.20
N SER A 533 16.63 6.06 -7.54
CA SER A 533 17.20 7.20 -6.83
C SER A 533 16.79 7.26 -5.35
N LEU A 534 15.50 7.07 -5.06
CA LEU A 534 14.99 7.04 -3.69
C LEU A 534 15.49 5.84 -2.89
N THR A 535 15.67 4.70 -3.56
CA THR A 535 16.24 3.46 -3.04
C THR A 535 17.71 3.61 -2.66
N ILE A 536 18.49 4.44 -3.37
CA ILE A 536 19.89 4.74 -3.04
C ILE A 536 19.98 5.74 -1.87
N ASN A 537 19.16 6.79 -1.89
CA ASN A 537 19.18 7.87 -0.90
C ASN A 537 18.47 7.54 0.43
N ARG A 538 18.39 6.27 0.84
CA ARG A 538 17.60 5.82 2.00
C ARG A 538 18.04 6.38 3.36
N ASN A 539 19.29 6.84 3.47
CA ASN A 539 19.86 7.40 4.70
C ASN A 539 19.87 8.94 4.73
N PHE A 540 19.46 9.62 3.67
CA PHE A 540 19.40 11.08 3.65
C PHE A 540 17.97 11.53 3.95
N SER A 541 17.79 12.33 4.99
CA SER A 541 16.57 13.14 5.10
C SER A 541 16.74 14.31 4.14
N TYR A 542 15.83 14.47 3.18
CA TYR A 542 15.77 15.71 2.40
C TYR A 542 15.17 16.81 3.25
#